data_AF-A0A7J6PUF0-F1
#
_entry.id   AF-A0A7J6PUF0-F1
#
_cell.length_a   1.000
_cell.length_b   1.000
_cell.length_c   1.000
_cell.angle_alpha   90.00
_cell.angle_beta   90.00
_cell.angle_gamma   90.00
#
_symmetry.space_group_name_H-M   'P 1'
#
loop_
_entity.id
_entity.type
_entity.pdbx_description
1 polymer ?
#
loop_
_entity_poly.entity_id
_entity_poly.type
_entity_poly.pdbx_seq_one_letter_code
_entity_poly.pdbx_strand_id
1 'polypeptide(L)'
;VLHGLAIPPQLCIISNIGDAELRLSVPERVLEAGGRLIINGKAVGDGDPPHTLKHLDRVLFGRAHMMRIMIPKLAKKSAAAVADGPSTRRRATLMMRPTVLEEEDHEQYAADMAEDDSSEAYQELRHYIEELRLKLSSEKLDGFLKVLKTACPLIDEANDLSTELRPSRHYKFEAELIWDVFNSEPEDLIVIRLMEYTESSAEAEAALRPKVLYYWGLSKFMQRLELMRDLYH
;
A
#
# COMPACT_ATOMS: atom_id res chain seq x y z
N VAL A 1 -13.16 15.76 -6.78
CA VAL A 1 -13.08 15.03 -5.50
C VAL A 1 -12.69 13.60 -5.84
N LEU A 2 -11.68 13.04 -5.18
CA LEU A 2 -11.25 11.66 -5.40
C LEU A 2 -12.11 10.74 -4.52
N HIS A 3 -12.53 9.62 -5.07
CA HIS A 3 -13.28 8.58 -4.36
C HIS A 3 -12.57 7.25 -4.55
N GLY A 4 -12.51 6.43 -3.51
CA GLY A 4 -11.93 5.11 -3.58
C GLY A 4 -11.49 4.60 -2.21
N LEU A 5 -11.14 3.33 -2.18
CA LEU A 5 -10.71 2.63 -0.98
C LEU A 5 -9.49 3.32 -0.34
N ALA A 6 -9.52 3.45 0.99
CA ALA A 6 -8.52 4.15 1.80
C ALA A 6 -8.35 5.65 1.47
N ILE A 7 -9.42 6.31 1.01
CA ILE A 7 -9.45 7.77 0.75
C ILE A 7 -10.52 8.42 1.64
N PRO A 8 -10.14 8.94 2.82
CA PRO A 8 -11.05 9.67 3.68
C PRO A 8 -11.44 11.02 3.04
N PRO A 9 -12.46 11.72 3.59
CA PRO A 9 -12.91 13.01 3.07
C PRO A 9 -11.78 14.05 2.89
N GLN A 10 -10.74 13.98 3.72
CA GLN A 10 -9.54 14.78 3.59
C GLN A 10 -8.28 13.91 3.78
N LEU A 11 -7.70 13.45 2.67
CA LEU A 11 -6.50 12.59 2.69
C LEU A 11 -5.19 13.40 2.81
N CYS A 12 -5.05 14.51 2.08
CA CYS A 12 -3.82 15.30 2.10
C CYS A 12 -4.08 16.75 1.70
N ILE A 13 -3.09 17.61 1.94
CA ILE A 13 -3.05 19.00 1.49
C ILE A 13 -1.81 19.18 0.61
N ILE A 14 -2.01 19.63 -0.64
CA ILE A 14 -0.92 20.02 -1.53
C ILE A 14 -0.87 21.55 -1.59
N SER A 15 0.23 22.12 -1.13
CA SER A 15 0.48 23.57 -1.07
C SER A 15 1.49 23.97 -2.13
N ASN A 16 1.15 24.98 -2.94
CA ASN A 16 2.07 25.62 -3.87
C ASN A 16 2.71 26.85 -3.21
N ILE A 17 4.03 26.82 -3.01
CA ILE A 17 4.79 27.90 -2.41
C ILE A 17 5.54 28.64 -3.52
N GLY A 18 5.03 29.82 -3.88
CA GLY A 18 5.67 30.74 -4.81
C GLY A 18 5.89 30.21 -6.22
N ASP A 19 5.06 29.25 -6.68
CA ASP A 19 5.19 28.53 -7.96
C ASP A 19 6.52 27.80 -8.16
N ALA A 20 7.33 27.68 -7.12
CA ALA A 20 8.66 27.10 -7.19
C ALA A 20 8.71 25.74 -6.50
N GLU A 21 7.91 25.59 -5.44
CA GLU A 21 7.91 24.42 -4.58
C GLU A 21 6.47 23.93 -4.37
N LEU A 22 6.25 22.62 -4.57
CA LEU A 22 5.04 21.96 -4.13
C LEU A 22 5.36 21.20 -2.85
N ARG A 23 4.53 21.37 -1.81
CA ARG A 23 4.60 20.58 -0.58
C ARG A 23 3.35 19.78 -0.39
N LEU A 24 3.49 18.52 -0.03
CA LEU A 24 2.41 17.65 0.38
C LEU A 24 2.48 17.47 1.90
N SER A 25 1.38 17.66 2.60
CA SER A 25 1.25 17.36 4.02
C SER A 25 0.02 16.50 4.29
N VAL A 26 0.14 15.57 5.22
CA VAL A 26 -0.97 14.74 5.69
C VAL A 26 -1.52 15.38 6.98
N PRO A 27 -2.82 15.73 7.03
CA PRO A 27 -3.46 16.18 8.26
C PRO A 27 -3.33 15.15 9.39
N GLU A 28 -3.38 15.61 10.65
CA GLU A 28 -3.42 14.69 11.80
C GLU A 28 -4.65 13.76 11.73
N ARG A 29 -4.46 12.50 12.13
CA ARG A 29 -5.51 11.45 12.20
C ARG A 29 -6.03 10.95 10.86
N VAL A 30 -5.32 11.21 9.77
CA VAL A 30 -5.71 10.67 8.47
C VAL A 30 -5.51 9.17 8.43
N LEU A 31 -4.43 8.65 9.03
CA LEU A 31 -4.24 7.20 9.13
C LEU A 31 -5.27 6.55 10.06
N GLU A 32 -5.65 7.20 11.17
CA GLU A 32 -6.74 6.72 12.05
C GLU A 32 -8.07 6.58 11.29
N ALA A 33 -8.29 7.43 10.27
CA ALA A 33 -9.45 7.35 9.39
C ALA A 33 -9.28 6.33 8.23
N GLY A 34 -8.22 5.50 8.26
CA GLY A 34 -7.91 4.53 7.21
C GLY A 34 -7.37 5.16 5.92
N GLY A 35 -6.85 6.38 5.98
CA GLY A 35 -6.25 7.04 4.83
C GLY A 35 -4.91 6.44 4.46
N ARG A 36 -4.68 6.24 3.15
CA ARG A 36 -3.40 5.74 2.64
C ARG A 36 -2.81 6.70 1.61
N LEU A 37 -1.52 7.01 1.76
CA LEU A 37 -0.80 7.88 0.85
C LEU A 37 0.63 7.37 0.65
N ILE A 38 1.05 7.21 -0.60
CA ILE A 38 2.40 6.74 -0.94
C ILE A 38 3.04 7.71 -1.92
N ILE A 39 4.30 8.08 -1.68
CA ILE A 39 5.12 8.89 -2.58
C ILE A 39 6.32 8.07 -3.02
N ASN A 40 6.43 7.81 -4.33
CA ASN A 40 7.52 7.01 -4.93
C ASN A 40 7.78 5.68 -4.18
N GLY A 41 6.72 4.91 -3.93
CA GLY A 41 6.79 3.62 -3.21
C GLY A 41 6.91 3.73 -1.68
N LYS A 42 7.04 4.94 -1.11
CA LYS A 42 7.16 5.13 0.34
C LYS A 42 5.86 5.67 0.94
N ALA A 43 5.30 4.94 1.90
CA ALA A 43 4.14 5.39 2.65
C ALA A 43 4.46 6.66 3.46
N VAL A 44 3.50 7.56 3.52
CA VAL A 44 3.57 8.79 4.30
C VAL A 44 2.78 8.59 5.59
N GLY A 45 3.47 8.74 6.73
CA GLY A 45 2.94 8.49 8.06
C GLY A 45 2.25 9.70 8.71
N ASP A 46 1.48 9.44 9.76
CA ASP A 46 0.96 10.49 10.65
C ASP A 46 2.14 11.20 11.35
N GLY A 47 2.16 12.53 11.30
CA GLY A 47 3.22 13.33 11.92
C GLY A 47 4.49 13.48 11.08
N ASP A 48 4.54 12.90 9.88
CA ASP A 48 5.64 13.17 8.96
C ASP A 48 5.69 14.66 8.59
N PRO A 49 6.89 15.25 8.46
CA PRO A 49 7.02 16.63 8.01
C PRO A 49 6.45 16.78 6.58
N PRO A 50 6.00 17.99 6.19
CA PRO A 50 5.56 18.25 4.83
C PRO A 50 6.63 17.83 3.80
N HIS A 51 6.23 16.96 2.87
CA HIS A 51 7.07 16.41 1.83
C HIS A 51 7.19 17.38 0.65
N THR A 52 8.41 17.80 0.34
CA THR A 52 8.67 18.60 -0.87
C THR A 52 8.62 17.70 -2.11
N LEU A 53 7.60 17.90 -2.94
CA LEU A 53 7.39 17.17 -4.18
C LEU A 53 8.31 17.68 -5.29
N LYS A 54 8.86 16.75 -6.07
CA LYS A 54 9.71 16.99 -7.23
C LYS A 54 8.93 16.76 -8.53
N HIS A 55 9.48 17.28 -9.62
CA HIS A 55 8.96 16.98 -10.96
C HIS A 55 9.07 15.48 -11.23
N LEU A 56 7.97 14.87 -11.68
CA LEU A 56 7.79 13.44 -11.95
C LEU A 56 7.66 12.54 -10.72
N ASP A 57 7.56 13.09 -9.51
CA ASP A 57 7.20 12.28 -8.34
C ASP A 57 5.85 11.60 -8.57
N ARG A 58 5.75 10.34 -8.14
CA ARG A 58 4.55 9.53 -8.21
C ARG A 58 3.87 9.55 -6.86
N VAL A 59 2.58 9.81 -6.85
CA VAL A 59 1.76 9.87 -5.64
C VAL A 59 0.57 8.94 -5.80
N LEU A 60 0.43 8.00 -4.89
CA LEU A 60 -0.72 7.10 -4.80
C LEU A 60 -1.64 7.60 -3.69
N PHE A 61 -2.89 7.91 -4.03
CA PHE A 61 -3.96 8.27 -3.09
C PHE A 61 -4.85 7.05 -2.87
N GLY A 62 -4.92 6.58 -1.63
CA GLY A 62 -5.64 5.37 -1.24
C GLY A 62 -5.08 4.12 -1.93
N ARG A 63 -5.99 3.34 -2.52
CA ARG A 63 -5.65 2.18 -3.36
C ARG A 63 -6.10 2.31 -4.82
N ALA A 64 -6.66 3.46 -5.20
CA ALA A 64 -7.37 3.61 -6.47
C ALA A 64 -6.75 4.64 -7.42
N HIS A 65 -5.99 5.63 -6.93
CA HIS A 65 -5.54 6.75 -7.76
C HIS A 65 -4.02 6.93 -7.68
N MET A 66 -3.30 6.57 -8.75
CA MET A 66 -1.91 7.02 -8.94
C MET A 66 -1.87 8.24 -9.84
N MET A 67 -1.09 9.24 -9.43
CA MET A 67 -0.84 10.44 -10.22
C MET A 67 0.65 10.74 -10.28
N ARG A 68 1.09 11.29 -11.42
CA ARG A 68 2.45 11.81 -11.57
C ARG A 68 2.46 13.33 -11.49
N ILE A 69 3.27 13.87 -10.60
CA ILE A 69 3.35 15.31 -10.31
C ILE A 69 4.15 16.01 -11.40
N MET A 70 3.49 16.91 -12.13
CA MET A 70 4.11 17.70 -13.18
C MET A 70 4.31 19.14 -12.73
N ILE A 71 5.57 19.51 -12.38
CA ILE A 71 5.97 20.89 -12.06
C ILE A 71 6.68 21.55 -13.26
N PRO A 72 6.00 22.39 -14.08
CA PRO A 72 6.55 22.87 -15.35
C PRO A 72 7.79 23.76 -15.19
N LYS A 73 7.87 24.57 -14.12
CA LYS A 73 9.02 25.45 -13.87
C LYS A 73 10.29 24.67 -13.51
N LEU A 74 10.15 23.51 -12.84
CA LEU A 74 11.28 22.61 -12.55
C LEU A 74 11.69 21.81 -13.79
N ALA A 75 10.72 21.37 -14.61
CA ALA A 75 10.98 20.66 -15.87
C ALA A 75 11.87 21.46 -16.84
N LYS A 76 11.68 22.79 -16.88
CA LYS A 76 12.50 23.69 -17.71
C LYS A 76 13.94 23.83 -17.18
N LYS A 77 14.14 23.81 -15.86
CA LYS A 77 15.48 23.87 -15.25
C LYS A 77 16.26 22.57 -15.48
N SER A 78 15.61 21.41 -15.34
CA SER A 78 16.24 20.12 -15.64
C SER A 78 16.57 19.98 -17.13
N ALA A 79 15.68 20.40 -18.04
CA ALA A 79 15.96 20.41 -19.47
C ALA A 79 17.10 21.38 -19.85
N ALA A 80 17.21 22.53 -19.17
CA ALA A 80 18.30 23.48 -19.38
C ALA A 80 19.64 22.96 -18.85
N ALA A 81 19.67 22.22 -17.74
CA ALA A 81 20.89 21.61 -17.18
C ALA A 81 21.46 20.50 -18.06
N VAL A 82 20.62 19.79 -18.83
CA VAL A 82 21.04 18.75 -19.78
C VAL A 82 21.46 19.35 -21.14
N ALA A 83 21.12 20.62 -21.40
CA ALA A 83 21.42 21.31 -22.66
C ALA A 83 22.85 21.91 -22.74
N ASP A 84 23.68 21.75 -21.71
CA ASP A 84 25.09 22.18 -21.71
C ASP A 84 26.06 21.15 -22.33
N GLY A 85 25.54 20.06 -22.93
CA GLY A 85 26.27 19.16 -23.80
C GLY A 85 26.12 19.53 -25.28
N PRO A 86 27.19 19.50 -26.11
CA PRO A 86 27.12 19.94 -27.50
C PRO A 86 26.54 18.84 -28.41
N SER A 87 25.23 18.62 -28.35
CA SER A 87 24.36 18.10 -29.43
C SER A 87 22.98 17.86 -28.78
N THR A 88 21.83 18.28 -29.25
CA THR A 88 21.30 18.32 -30.61
C THR A 88 20.12 19.29 -30.59
N ARG A 89 20.18 20.37 -31.39
CA ARG A 89 19.01 21.21 -31.66
C ARG A 89 18.07 20.44 -32.57
N ARG A 90 17.10 19.70 -32.02
CA ARG A 90 15.85 19.27 -32.70
C ARG A 90 15.03 18.40 -31.75
N ARG A 91 14.13 19.01 -30.95
CA ARG A 91 12.84 18.44 -30.48
C ARG A 91 12.22 19.37 -29.42
N ALA A 92 11.61 20.46 -29.88
CA ALA A 92 10.87 21.39 -29.00
C ALA A 92 9.35 21.37 -29.27
N THR A 93 8.80 20.29 -29.85
CA THR A 93 7.39 20.32 -30.31
C THR A 93 6.62 18.99 -30.17
N LEU A 94 6.97 18.13 -29.19
CA LEU A 94 6.32 16.82 -29.02
C LEU A 94 5.98 16.46 -27.56
N MET A 95 5.83 17.45 -26.67
CA MET A 95 5.47 17.21 -25.26
C MET A 95 3.99 17.50 -24.98
N MET A 96 3.06 16.80 -25.65
CA MET A 96 1.66 16.68 -25.20
C MET A 96 1.00 15.46 -25.87
N ARG A 97 1.61 14.28 -25.72
CA ARG A 97 0.90 12.99 -25.74
C ARG A 97 1.88 11.89 -25.33
N PRO A 98 1.70 11.21 -24.20
CA PRO A 98 2.33 9.90 -24.06
C PRO A 98 1.64 9.00 -25.08
N THR A 99 2.38 8.61 -26.10
CA THR A 99 2.02 7.50 -26.96
C THR A 99 2.89 6.35 -26.47
N VAL A 100 2.26 5.28 -25.99
CA VAL A 100 2.86 3.97 -25.69
C VAL A 100 3.68 3.87 -24.38
N LEU A 101 3.08 4.13 -23.20
CA LEU A 101 3.70 3.85 -21.88
C LEU A 101 2.71 3.28 -20.83
N GLU A 102 1.52 2.82 -21.23
CA GLU A 102 0.50 2.40 -20.25
C GLU A 102 0.85 1.06 -19.58
N GLU A 103 1.42 0.08 -20.28
CA GLU A 103 1.72 -1.24 -19.68
C GLU A 103 2.88 -1.19 -18.67
N GLU A 104 3.98 -0.48 -18.98
CA GLU A 104 5.11 -0.32 -18.07
C GLU A 104 4.74 0.49 -16.82
N ASP A 105 3.89 1.52 -16.96
CA ASP A 105 3.40 2.31 -15.81
C ASP A 105 2.45 1.48 -14.92
N HIS A 106 1.70 0.52 -15.48
CA HIS A 106 0.82 -0.39 -14.72
C HIS A 106 1.59 -1.51 -13.99
N GLU A 107 2.59 -2.12 -14.60
CA GLU A 107 3.46 -3.07 -13.91
C GLU A 107 4.24 -2.38 -12.79
N GLN A 108 4.68 -1.14 -13.03
CA GLN A 108 5.39 -0.39 -12.02
C GLN A 108 4.47 0.16 -10.92
N TYR A 109 3.20 0.42 -11.21
CA TYR A 109 2.16 0.64 -10.21
C TYR A 109 2.01 -0.57 -9.28
N ALA A 110 1.96 -1.78 -9.84
CA ALA A 110 1.90 -3.01 -9.05
C ALA A 110 3.18 -3.21 -8.20
N ALA A 111 4.35 -2.85 -8.75
CA ALA A 111 5.62 -2.89 -8.02
C ALA A 111 5.66 -1.88 -6.86
N ASP A 112 5.25 -0.63 -7.10
CA ASP A 112 5.19 0.43 -6.09
C ASP A 112 4.16 0.08 -4.98
N MET A 113 3.11 -0.70 -5.29
CA MET A 113 2.20 -1.27 -4.27
C MET A 113 2.79 -2.46 -3.51
N ALA A 114 3.73 -3.20 -4.10
CA ALA A 114 4.36 -4.39 -3.51
C ALA A 114 5.61 -4.08 -2.67
N GLU A 115 6.23 -2.91 -2.85
CA GLU A 115 7.33 -2.40 -2.00
C GLU A 115 6.84 -1.68 -0.73
N ASP A 116 5.55 -1.78 -0.42
CA ASP A 116 4.94 -1.11 0.71
C ASP A 116 5.33 -1.76 2.05
N ASP A 117 6.49 -1.35 2.58
CA ASP A 117 6.95 -1.69 3.94
C ASP A 117 5.98 -1.17 5.05
N SER A 118 4.92 -0.43 4.70
CA SER A 118 3.89 0.05 5.64
C SER A 118 2.75 -0.93 5.89
N SER A 119 2.74 -2.09 5.20
CA SER A 119 1.73 -3.12 5.43
C SER A 119 1.67 -3.52 6.91
N GLU A 120 0.52 -3.28 7.54
CA GLU A 120 0.28 -3.61 8.96
C GLU A 120 0.42 -5.12 9.18
N ALA A 121 -0.16 -5.92 8.27
CA ALA A 121 -0.03 -7.37 8.29
C ALA A 121 1.43 -7.84 8.20
N TYR A 122 2.28 -7.17 7.41
CA TYR A 122 3.70 -7.51 7.34
C TYR A 122 4.46 -7.14 8.61
N GLN A 123 4.14 -5.98 9.22
CA GLN A 123 4.79 -5.53 10.45
C GLN A 123 4.49 -6.48 11.62
N GLU A 124 3.26 -6.98 11.74
CA GLU A 124 2.88 -7.97 12.75
C GLU A 124 3.67 -9.28 12.61
N LEU A 125 3.97 -9.69 11.38
CA LEU A 125 4.73 -10.91 11.09
C LEU A 125 6.24 -10.78 11.33
N ARG A 126 6.77 -9.56 11.40
CA ARG A 126 8.23 -9.31 11.44
C ARG A 126 8.94 -10.08 12.55
N HIS A 127 8.32 -10.19 13.72
CA HIS A 127 8.89 -10.94 14.85
C HIS A 127 9.03 -12.43 14.56
N TYR A 128 8.07 -13.01 13.84
CA TYR A 128 8.11 -14.42 13.47
C TYR A 128 9.07 -14.71 12.33
N ILE A 129 9.26 -13.76 11.40
CA ILE A 129 10.24 -13.90 10.30
C ILE A 129 11.65 -14.11 10.85
N GLU A 130 12.05 -13.37 11.89
CA GLU A 130 13.37 -13.56 12.51
C GLU A 130 13.54 -14.96 13.10
N GLU A 131 12.49 -15.55 13.67
CA GLU A 131 12.53 -16.94 14.14
C GLU A 131 12.58 -17.95 12.98
N LEU A 132 11.88 -17.67 11.88
CA LEU A 132 11.87 -18.51 10.69
C LEU A 132 13.23 -18.53 9.98
N ARG A 133 13.97 -17.41 10.00
CA ARG A 133 15.35 -17.35 9.46
C ARG A 133 16.29 -18.37 10.09
N LEU A 134 16.04 -18.73 11.35
CA LEU A 134 16.85 -19.72 12.06
C LEU A 134 16.46 -21.17 11.72
N LYS A 135 15.28 -21.39 11.13
CA LYS A 135 14.69 -22.72 10.92
C LYS A 135 14.60 -23.12 9.45
N LEU A 136 14.46 -22.16 8.54
CA LEU A 136 14.34 -22.40 7.10
C LEU A 136 15.71 -22.32 6.41
N SER A 137 15.87 -23.08 5.32
CA SER A 137 16.98 -22.87 4.40
C SER A 137 16.85 -21.51 3.70
N SER A 138 17.97 -20.93 3.26
CA SER A 138 17.98 -19.63 2.56
C SER A 138 17.02 -19.60 1.37
N GLU A 139 16.96 -20.68 0.59
CA GLU A 139 16.10 -20.78 -0.59
C GLU A 139 14.61 -20.81 -0.22
N LYS A 140 14.22 -21.61 0.78
CA LYS A 140 12.82 -21.66 1.26
C LYS A 140 12.42 -20.33 1.91
N LEU A 141 13.32 -19.70 2.65
CA LEU A 141 13.09 -18.38 3.25
C LEU A 141 12.84 -17.32 2.17
N ASP A 142 13.65 -17.27 1.12
CA ASP A 142 13.45 -16.31 0.02
C ASP A 142 12.13 -16.54 -0.71
N GLY A 143 11.76 -17.80 -0.94
CA GLY A 143 10.44 -18.16 -1.47
C GLY A 143 9.31 -17.66 -0.56
N PHE A 144 9.45 -17.89 0.75
CA PHE A 144 8.46 -17.47 1.73
C PHE A 144 8.33 -15.95 1.85
N LEU A 145 9.44 -15.21 1.84
CA LEU A 145 9.42 -13.74 1.87
C LEU A 145 8.75 -13.16 0.63
N LYS A 146 8.89 -13.79 -0.54
CA LYS A 146 8.15 -13.40 -1.75
C LYS A 146 6.65 -13.60 -1.56
N VAL A 147 6.22 -14.73 -0.99
CA VAL A 147 4.81 -14.99 -0.67
C VAL A 147 4.27 -13.92 0.27
N LEU A 148 4.99 -13.56 1.34
CA LEU A 148 4.57 -12.50 2.26
C LEU A 148 4.44 -11.14 1.58
N LYS A 149 5.42 -10.76 0.76
CA LYS A 149 5.37 -9.50 -0.01
C LYS A 149 4.15 -9.41 -0.92
N THR A 150 3.67 -10.54 -1.42
CA THR A 150 2.44 -10.60 -2.22
C THR A 150 1.18 -10.65 -1.36
N ALA A 151 1.17 -11.43 -0.28
CA ALA A 151 -0.02 -11.69 0.53
C ALA A 151 -0.38 -10.52 1.46
N CYS A 152 0.59 -9.89 2.10
CA CYS A 152 0.33 -8.86 3.12
C CYS A 152 -0.44 -7.64 2.56
N PRO A 153 -0.07 -7.06 1.39
CA PRO A 153 -0.85 -5.96 0.81
C PRO A 153 -2.30 -6.33 0.49
N LEU A 154 -2.57 -7.60 0.15
CA LEU A 154 -3.91 -8.12 -0.13
C LEU A 154 -4.72 -8.31 1.15
N ILE A 155 -4.08 -8.68 2.26
CA ILE A 155 -4.71 -8.75 3.58
C ILE A 155 -5.14 -7.37 4.03
N ASP A 156 -4.27 -6.37 3.88
CA ASP A 156 -4.60 -4.99 4.19
C ASP A 156 -5.76 -4.48 3.31
N GLU A 157 -5.80 -4.86 2.03
CA GLU A 157 -6.92 -4.54 1.14
C GLU A 157 -8.24 -5.15 1.63
N ALA A 158 -8.21 -6.40 2.08
CA ALA A 158 -9.37 -7.07 2.63
C ALA A 158 -9.88 -6.39 3.91
N ASN A 159 -8.97 -5.88 4.74
CA ASN A 159 -9.29 -5.09 5.93
C ASN A 159 -9.97 -3.78 5.56
N ASP A 160 -9.42 -3.05 4.60
CA ASP A 160 -10.01 -1.80 4.10
C ASP A 160 -11.41 -2.05 3.53
N LEU A 161 -11.55 -3.07 2.66
CA LEU A 161 -12.84 -3.44 2.07
C LEU A 161 -13.86 -3.84 3.12
N SER A 162 -13.46 -4.56 4.15
CA SER A 162 -14.38 -4.98 5.22
C SER A 162 -14.83 -3.81 6.08
N THR A 163 -13.94 -2.87 6.33
CA THR A 163 -14.26 -1.63 7.04
C THR A 163 -15.28 -0.80 6.27
N GLU A 164 -15.15 -0.74 4.94
CA GLU A 164 -16.06 0.03 4.10
C GLU A 164 -17.41 -0.69 3.86
N LEU A 165 -17.38 -2.00 3.58
CA LEU A 165 -18.59 -2.81 3.32
C LEU A 165 -19.38 -3.13 4.60
N ARG A 166 -18.71 -3.28 5.75
CA ARG A 166 -19.31 -3.71 7.02
C ARG A 166 -18.68 -3.02 8.24
N PRO A 167 -18.80 -1.68 8.35
CA PRO A 167 -18.15 -0.90 9.41
C PRO A 167 -18.54 -1.32 10.83
N SER A 168 -19.74 -1.87 11.02
CA SER A 168 -20.27 -2.22 12.35
C SER A 168 -19.75 -3.55 12.93
N ARG A 169 -19.02 -4.35 12.15
CA ARG A 169 -18.62 -5.71 12.57
C ARG A 169 -17.16 -5.84 12.94
N HIS A 170 -16.35 -4.80 12.74
CA HIS A 170 -14.94 -4.77 13.11
C HIS A 170 -14.21 -6.07 12.73
N TYR A 171 -14.29 -6.42 11.44
CA TYR A 171 -13.57 -7.57 10.92
C TYR A 171 -12.10 -7.24 10.73
N LYS A 172 -11.22 -8.18 11.09
CA LYS A 172 -9.78 -8.10 10.81
C LYS A 172 -9.28 -9.41 10.20
N PHE A 173 -8.56 -9.30 9.11
CA PHE A 173 -7.76 -10.33 8.49
C PHE A 173 -6.33 -10.17 8.97
N GLU A 174 -5.73 -11.29 9.39
CA GLU A 174 -4.34 -11.35 9.79
C GLU A 174 -3.67 -12.58 9.18
N ALA A 175 -2.39 -12.45 8.86
CA ALA A 175 -1.57 -13.58 8.48
C ALA A 175 -1.08 -14.32 9.73
N GLU A 176 -1.16 -15.64 9.71
CA GLU A 176 -0.65 -16.52 10.74
C GLU A 176 0.21 -17.61 10.09
N LEU A 177 1.30 -17.97 10.79
CA LEU A 177 2.29 -18.92 10.30
C LEU A 177 1.98 -20.32 10.79
N ILE A 178 2.02 -21.30 9.89
CA ILE A 178 1.96 -22.71 10.26
C ILE A 178 3.37 -23.19 10.65
N TRP A 179 3.46 -23.93 11.75
CA TRP A 179 4.71 -24.42 12.33
C TRP A 179 5.34 -25.64 11.62
N ASP A 180 4.66 -26.26 10.65
CA ASP A 180 5.24 -27.36 9.85
C ASP A 180 6.12 -26.81 8.71
N VAL A 181 7.15 -26.08 9.11
CA VAL A 181 8.07 -25.35 8.23
C VAL A 181 9.00 -26.25 7.41
N PHE A 182 9.11 -27.52 7.79
CA PHE A 182 10.05 -28.45 7.14
C PHE A 182 9.42 -29.16 5.95
N ASN A 183 8.15 -29.57 6.07
CA ASN A 183 7.49 -30.42 5.07
C ASN A 183 6.55 -29.66 4.14
N SER A 184 6.28 -28.38 4.41
CA SER A 184 5.36 -27.58 3.62
C SER A 184 6.09 -26.73 2.58
N GLU A 185 5.39 -26.41 1.50
CA GLU A 185 5.81 -25.42 0.52
C GLU A 185 5.63 -24.00 1.08
N PRO A 186 6.38 -22.99 0.60
CA PRO A 186 6.30 -21.62 1.13
C PRO A 186 4.90 -21.03 1.15
N GLU A 187 4.05 -21.37 0.18
CA GLU A 187 2.66 -20.91 0.08
C GLU A 187 1.74 -21.49 1.16
N ASP A 188 2.08 -22.67 1.68
CA ASP A 188 1.33 -23.38 2.72
C ASP A 188 1.79 -22.98 4.13
N LEU A 189 2.90 -22.25 4.25
CA LEU A 189 3.40 -21.74 5.53
C LEU A 189 2.57 -20.58 6.09
N ILE A 190 1.72 -19.98 5.26
CA ILE A 190 0.84 -18.88 5.64
C ILE A 190 -0.63 -19.30 5.56
N VAL A 191 -1.35 -18.98 6.62
CA VAL A 191 -2.82 -19.01 6.65
C VAL A 191 -3.32 -17.62 7.01
N ILE A 192 -4.46 -17.25 6.43
CA ILE A 192 -5.14 -16.01 6.72
C ILE A 192 -6.27 -16.34 7.69
N ARG A 193 -6.25 -15.74 8.87
CA ARG A 193 -7.35 -15.80 9.83
C ARG A 193 -8.26 -14.60 9.68
N LEU A 194 -9.57 -14.84 9.75
CA LEU A 194 -10.59 -13.80 9.86
C LEU A 194 -11.09 -13.76 11.29
N MET A 195 -11.01 -12.59 11.92
CA MET A 195 -11.48 -12.32 13.26
C MET A 195 -12.59 -11.28 13.27
N GLU A 196 -13.51 -11.42 14.21
CA GLU A 196 -14.54 -10.44 14.53
C GLU A 196 -14.29 -9.92 15.94
N TYR A 197 -14.22 -8.59 16.09
CA TYR A 197 -14.05 -7.95 17.38
C TYR A 197 -15.41 -7.54 17.92
N THR A 198 -15.88 -8.25 18.94
CA THR A 198 -17.17 -7.96 19.59
C THR A 198 -16.96 -7.28 20.93
N GLU A 199 -17.79 -6.29 21.25
CA GLU A 199 -17.85 -5.69 22.57
C GLU A 199 -18.30 -6.73 23.60
N SER A 200 -17.45 -6.98 24.60
CA SER A 200 -17.81 -7.83 25.71
C SER A 200 -18.77 -7.08 26.63
N SER A 201 -20.06 -7.44 26.59
CA SER A 201 -21.09 -6.87 27.49
C SER A 201 -20.91 -7.18 28.98
N ALA A 202 -19.87 -7.94 29.36
CA ALA A 202 -19.79 -8.61 30.66
C ALA A 202 -18.78 -8.03 31.66
N GLU A 203 -17.90 -7.10 31.30
CA GLU A 203 -16.86 -6.59 32.22
C GLU A 203 -16.71 -5.05 32.10
N ALA A 204 -16.40 -4.40 33.23
CA ALA A 204 -16.36 -2.94 33.40
C ALA A 204 -15.25 -2.21 32.61
N GLU A 205 -14.46 -2.93 31.83
CA GLU A 205 -13.54 -2.40 30.82
C GLU A 205 -14.02 -2.86 29.45
N ALA A 206 -14.35 -1.90 28.59
CA ALA A 206 -14.79 -2.12 27.21
C ALA A 206 -13.64 -2.64 26.32
N ALA A 207 -13.11 -3.83 26.66
CA ALA A 207 -12.13 -4.52 25.84
C ALA A 207 -12.85 -5.33 24.76
N LEU A 208 -12.54 -5.04 23.50
CA LEU A 208 -13.00 -5.84 22.37
C LEU A 208 -12.37 -7.24 22.46
N ARG A 209 -13.20 -8.28 22.42
CA ARG A 209 -12.70 -9.67 22.41
C ARG A 209 -12.60 -10.17 20.96
N PRO A 210 -11.41 -10.57 20.49
CA PRO A 210 -11.26 -11.16 19.17
C PRO A 210 -11.87 -12.56 19.16
N LYS A 211 -12.75 -12.83 18.20
CA LYS A 211 -13.27 -14.15 17.91
C LYS A 211 -12.82 -14.58 16.53
N VAL A 212 -12.00 -15.62 16.46
CA VAL A 212 -11.63 -16.22 15.17
C VAL A 212 -12.86 -16.88 14.56
N LEU A 213 -13.19 -16.48 13.34
CA LEU A 213 -14.32 -17.02 12.58
C LEU A 213 -13.86 -18.11 11.62
N TYR A 214 -12.75 -17.85 10.90
CA TYR A 214 -12.28 -18.74 9.84
C TYR A 214 -10.76 -18.71 9.69
N TYR A 215 -10.24 -19.83 9.17
CA TYR A 215 -8.88 -19.97 8.65
C TYR A 215 -8.94 -20.33 7.17
N TRP A 216 -8.17 -19.64 6.34
CA TRP A 216 -8.04 -19.92 4.91
C TRP A 216 -6.57 -20.01 4.50
N GLY A 217 -6.23 -20.99 3.66
CA GLY A 217 -4.99 -20.92 2.90
C GLY A 217 -5.04 -19.78 1.88
N LEU A 218 -3.87 -19.35 1.40
CA LEU A 218 -3.72 -18.18 0.53
C LEU A 218 -4.63 -18.20 -0.71
N SER A 219 -4.69 -19.33 -1.43
CA SER A 219 -5.53 -19.48 -2.62
C SER A 219 -7.02 -19.24 -2.33
N LYS A 220 -7.52 -19.77 -1.21
CA LYS A 220 -8.92 -19.57 -0.80
C LYS A 220 -9.18 -18.13 -0.37
N PHE A 221 -8.23 -17.51 0.33
CA PHE A 221 -8.31 -16.09 0.68
C PHE A 221 -8.40 -15.21 -0.58
N MET A 222 -7.56 -15.43 -1.58
CA MET A 222 -7.59 -14.66 -2.83
C MET A 222 -8.95 -14.75 -3.54
N GLN A 223 -9.54 -15.95 -3.61
CA GLN A 223 -10.89 -16.13 -4.16
C GLN A 223 -11.95 -15.34 -3.37
N ARG A 224 -11.79 -15.22 -2.04
CA ARG A 224 -12.71 -14.42 -1.21
C ARG A 224 -12.50 -12.93 -1.37
N LEU A 225 -11.25 -12.48 -1.51
CA LEU A 225 -10.92 -11.10 -1.78
C LEU A 225 -11.54 -10.63 -3.10
N GLU A 226 -11.51 -11.46 -4.13
CA GLU A 226 -12.14 -11.12 -5.42
C GLU A 226 -13.66 -10.91 -5.26
N LEU A 227 -14.33 -11.78 -4.51
CA LEU A 227 -15.74 -11.57 -4.18
C LEU A 227 -16.00 -10.29 -3.37
N MET A 228 -15.05 -9.87 -2.53
CA MET A 228 -15.17 -8.61 -1.79
C MET A 228 -15.02 -7.41 -2.71
N ARG A 229 -14.12 -7.47 -3.69
CA ARG A 229 -13.97 -6.45 -4.75
C ARG A 229 -15.24 -6.35 -5.59
N ASP A 230 -15.80 -7.49 -6.01
CA ASP A 230 -17.06 -7.55 -6.76
C ASP A 230 -18.24 -6.93 -6.01
N LEU A 231 -18.27 -7.03 -4.68
CA LEU A 231 -19.31 -6.43 -3.84
C LEU A 231 -19.13 -4.93 -3.61
N TYR A 232 -17.92 -4.42 -3.80
CA TYR A 232 -17.58 -3.01 -3.61
C TYR A 232 -17.87 -2.17 -4.86
N HIS A 233 -17.73 -2.76 -6.05
CA HIS A 233 -18.02 -2.14 -7.35
C HIS A 233 -19.51 -2.13 -7.70
#